data_AF-A0A9Q1CK82-F1
#
_entry.id   AF-A0A9Q1CK82-F1
#
_cell.length_a   1.000
_cell.length_b   1.000
_cell.length_c   1.000
_cell.angle_alpha   90.00
_cell.angle_beta   90.00
_cell.angle_gamma   90.00
#
_symmetry.space_group_name_H-M   'P 1'
#
loop_
_entity.id
_entity.type
_entity.pdbx_description
1 polymer ?
#
loop_
_entity_poly.entity_id
_entity_poly.type
_entity_poly.pdbx_seq_one_letter_code
_entity_poly.pdbx_strand_id
1 'polypeptide(L)'
;MGSIFHQVILNLRTVGSSRFGYLSHKTLCTTSVQGTNGDYARNLNKPVSGMMMPRSGGIATMMRLPYQESTKGLDACFVGIPFDTGCSNRSGTRLGPRQIRTESCLLREYNSVGAAPFDSLQVADIGDVNITMYNIKRACDAIQNKFQEIIKEGCIPLTLGGDHTISYPILQAIKVLIQLRFRTFLLTKVTFAGKESMRW
;
A
#
# COMPACT_ATOMS: atom_id res chain seq x y z
N MET A 1 47.29 -41.66 -6.10
CA MET A 1 46.28 -41.10 -7.03
C MET A 1 44.92 -41.74 -6.75
N GLY A 2 44.08 -41.13 -5.91
CA GLY A 2 42.77 -41.75 -5.63
C GLY A 2 42.07 -41.27 -4.35
N SER A 3 41.93 -39.96 -4.14
CA SER A 3 41.21 -39.46 -2.94
C SER A 3 40.53 -38.09 -3.09
N ILE A 4 40.55 -37.45 -4.25
CA ILE A 4 40.03 -36.07 -4.40
C ILE A 4 38.80 -36.00 -5.31
N PHE A 5 38.54 -37.01 -6.12
CA PHE A 5 37.37 -37.02 -7.01
C PHE A 5 36.05 -37.48 -6.36
N HIS A 6 36.10 -38.07 -5.16
CA HIS A 6 34.88 -38.45 -4.42
C HIS A 6 34.33 -37.36 -3.50
N GLN A 7 35.09 -36.28 -3.24
CA GLN A 7 34.65 -35.23 -2.33
C GLN A 7 33.85 -34.10 -3.04
N VAL A 8 33.86 -34.04 -4.36
CA VAL A 8 33.21 -32.96 -5.12
C VAL A 8 31.76 -33.32 -5.56
N ILE A 9 31.43 -34.62 -5.66
CA ILE A 9 30.08 -35.07 -6.10
C ILE A 9 29.10 -35.24 -4.92
N LEU A 10 29.57 -35.19 -3.67
CA LEU A 10 28.69 -35.23 -2.49
C LEU A 10 28.13 -33.85 -2.08
N ASN A 11 28.73 -32.75 -2.52
CA ASN A 11 28.23 -31.39 -2.24
C ASN A 11 27.16 -30.87 -3.21
N LEU A 12 26.75 -31.68 -4.18
CA LEU A 12 25.60 -31.38 -5.05
C LEU A 12 24.36 -32.24 -4.73
N ARG A 13 24.42 -33.07 -3.67
CA ARG A 13 23.26 -33.81 -3.16
C ARG A 13 22.79 -33.37 -1.76
N THR A 14 23.40 -32.36 -1.16
CA THR A 14 23.03 -31.81 0.16
C THR A 14 22.25 -30.49 0.12
N VAL A 15 21.90 -29.99 -1.07
CA VAL A 15 20.95 -28.85 -1.24
C VAL A 15 19.52 -29.33 -1.52
N GLY A 16 19.29 -30.65 -1.47
CA GLY A 16 17.98 -31.24 -1.38
C GLY A 16 17.84 -31.92 -0.01
N SER A 17 16.82 -31.52 0.76
CA SER A 17 16.42 -32.13 2.04
C SER A 17 16.95 -31.49 3.33
N SER A 18 16.87 -30.15 3.41
CA SER A 18 16.46 -29.49 4.66
C SER A 18 14.95 -29.20 4.57
N ARG A 19 14.19 -30.12 5.15
CA ARG A 19 12.72 -30.25 5.23
C ARG A 19 11.91 -28.95 5.05
N PHE A 20 11.38 -28.76 3.85
CA PHE A 20 10.06 -28.19 3.62
C PHE A 20 9.05 -29.30 3.96
N GLY A 21 8.17 -29.09 4.94
CA GLY A 21 7.25 -30.11 5.42
C GLY A 21 5.85 -29.55 5.67
N TYR A 22 4.93 -29.83 4.73
CA TYR A 22 3.52 -30.03 5.04
C TYR A 22 3.40 -31.26 5.96
N LEU A 23 2.71 -31.17 7.10
CA LEU A 23 1.60 -32.07 7.47
C LEU A 23 1.04 -31.79 8.87
N SER A 24 -0.30 -31.79 8.91
CA SER A 24 -1.20 -32.12 10.02
C SER A 24 -0.57 -32.97 11.13
N HIS A 25 -0.58 -32.46 12.37
CA HIS A 25 -0.83 -33.26 13.56
C HIS A 25 -1.36 -32.37 14.69
N LYS A 26 -2.66 -32.56 15.00
CA LYS A 26 -3.13 -32.45 16.38
C LYS A 26 -2.21 -33.33 17.24
N THR A 27 -1.73 -32.82 18.38
CA THR A 27 -1.91 -33.41 19.73
C THR A 27 -0.99 -32.69 20.74
N LEU A 28 -1.63 -31.84 21.55
CA LEU A 28 -1.41 -31.58 22.98
C LEU A 28 -0.10 -30.95 23.45
N CYS A 29 -0.04 -29.62 23.36
CA CYS A 29 0.39 -28.83 24.52
C CYS A 29 -0.86 -28.54 25.36
N THR A 30 -1.13 -29.39 26.34
CA THR A 30 -2.06 -29.09 27.42
C THR A 30 -1.40 -28.10 28.37
N THR A 31 -1.44 -26.82 28.03
CA THR A 31 -1.53 -25.76 29.03
C THR A 31 -2.91 -25.16 28.91
N SER A 32 -3.81 -25.69 29.75
CA SER A 32 -5.12 -25.18 30.12
C SER A 32 -5.90 -24.44 29.03
N VAL A 33 -6.95 -25.10 28.53
CA VAL A 33 -8.10 -24.42 27.93
C VAL A 33 -8.59 -23.34 28.89
N GLN A 34 -8.28 -22.10 28.57
CA GLN A 34 -9.14 -20.96 28.86
C GLN A 34 -9.26 -20.21 27.54
N GLY A 35 -10.38 -20.42 26.86
CA GLY A 35 -10.71 -19.63 25.67
C GLY A 35 -10.77 -18.16 26.05
N THR A 36 -9.95 -17.33 25.40
CA THR A 36 -10.00 -15.88 25.55
C THR A 36 -9.92 -15.22 24.18
N ASN A 37 -11.09 -15.01 23.58
CA ASN A 37 -11.45 -13.99 22.60
C ASN A 37 -10.61 -13.91 21.30
N GLY A 38 -10.98 -14.75 20.33
CA GLY A 38 -10.47 -14.73 18.97
C GLY A 38 -10.84 -13.45 18.20
N ASP A 39 -9.94 -13.06 17.30
CA ASP A 39 -10.13 -12.20 16.12
C ASP A 39 -11.07 -11.00 16.34
N TYR A 40 -10.52 -9.90 16.87
CA TYR A 40 -11.18 -8.60 16.70
C TYR A 40 -11.28 -8.33 15.19
N ALA A 41 -12.46 -8.58 14.61
CA ALA A 41 -12.79 -8.18 13.25
C ALA A 41 -12.46 -6.68 13.15
N ARG A 42 -11.42 -6.34 12.38
CA ARG A 42 -11.06 -4.95 12.16
C ARG A 42 -12.28 -4.23 11.60
N ASN A 43 -12.67 -3.11 12.20
CA ASN A 43 -13.78 -2.32 11.71
C ASN A 43 -13.33 -1.62 10.41
N LEU A 44 -13.63 -2.25 9.27
CA LEU A 44 -13.26 -1.77 7.94
C LEU A 44 -14.24 -0.69 7.49
N ASN A 45 -13.70 0.33 6.82
CA ASN A 45 -14.47 1.39 6.22
C ASN A 45 -15.29 0.83 5.06
N LYS A 46 -16.61 1.04 5.14
CA LYS A 46 -17.55 0.71 4.07
C LYS A 46 -18.17 1.99 3.53
N PRO A 47 -18.49 2.03 2.22
CA PRO A 47 -19.18 3.18 1.66
C PRO A 47 -20.61 3.26 2.21
N VAL A 48 -21.18 4.47 2.22
CA VAL A 48 -22.55 4.66 2.70
C VAL A 48 -23.53 3.89 1.80
N SER A 49 -24.35 3.03 2.41
CA SER A 49 -25.37 2.26 1.70
C SER A 49 -26.43 3.17 1.06
N GLY A 50 -26.89 2.81 -0.13
CA GLY A 50 -27.99 3.49 -0.82
C GLY A 50 -29.34 3.37 -0.11
N MET A 51 -29.51 2.40 0.79
CA MET A 51 -30.71 2.24 1.60
C MET A 51 -30.74 3.22 2.79
N MET A 52 -29.57 3.56 3.33
CA MET A 52 -29.44 4.50 4.44
C MET A 52 -29.59 5.95 3.98
N MET A 53 -29.00 6.27 2.81
CA MET A 53 -29.05 7.62 2.24
C MET A 53 -29.08 7.54 0.71
N PRO A 54 -29.97 8.30 0.04
CA PRO A 54 -30.00 8.36 -1.42
C PRO A 54 -28.62 8.74 -1.97
N ARG A 55 -28.24 8.12 -3.09
CA ARG A 55 -26.90 8.30 -3.68
C ARG A 55 -26.62 9.73 -4.14
N SER A 56 -27.66 10.51 -4.41
CA SER A 56 -27.58 11.94 -4.74
C SER A 56 -27.28 12.83 -3.54
N GLY A 57 -27.36 12.31 -2.31
CA GLY A 57 -27.13 13.04 -1.07
C GLY A 57 -25.88 12.58 -0.32
N GLY A 58 -25.42 13.43 0.60
CA GLY A 58 -24.23 13.21 1.42
C GLY A 58 -23.01 13.96 0.90
N ILE A 59 -21.89 13.81 1.61
CA ILE A 59 -20.61 14.43 1.22
C ILE A 59 -20.03 13.63 0.04
N ALA A 60 -19.65 14.32 -1.03
CA ALA A 60 -19.09 13.73 -2.25
C ALA A 60 -17.60 13.36 -2.08
N THR A 61 -17.32 12.39 -1.21
CA THR A 61 -16.02 11.71 -1.12
C THR A 61 -15.92 10.57 -2.15
N MET A 62 -14.71 10.09 -2.41
CA MET A 62 -14.50 8.97 -3.33
C MET A 62 -15.26 7.72 -2.87
N MET A 63 -16.14 7.21 -3.74
CA MET A 63 -17.03 6.06 -3.49
C MET A 63 -17.93 6.20 -2.25
N ARG A 64 -18.15 7.41 -1.72
CA ARG A 64 -18.87 7.66 -0.44
C ARG A 64 -18.16 7.02 0.76
N LEU A 65 -16.83 6.88 0.71
CA LEU A 65 -16.01 6.44 1.84
C LEU A 65 -15.83 7.57 2.87
N PRO A 66 -15.49 7.23 4.13
CA PRO A 66 -15.16 8.25 5.13
C PRO A 66 -13.94 9.08 4.68
N TYR A 67 -13.99 10.37 4.98
CA TYR A 67 -12.84 11.25 4.87
C TYR A 67 -11.93 11.07 6.09
N GLN A 68 -10.62 10.96 5.85
CA GLN A 68 -9.63 10.84 6.91
C GLN A 68 -8.41 11.71 6.60
N GLU A 69 -7.98 12.56 7.53
CA GLU A 69 -6.86 13.48 7.29
C GLU A 69 -5.49 12.77 7.25
N SER A 70 -5.36 11.65 7.95
CA SER A 70 -4.11 10.90 8.10
C SER A 70 -4.20 9.54 7.41
N THR A 71 -3.07 9.05 6.88
CA THR A 71 -2.97 7.71 6.26
C THR A 71 -2.70 6.59 7.25
N LYS A 72 -2.64 6.88 8.56
CA LYS A 72 -2.33 5.90 9.59
C LYS A 72 -3.41 4.82 9.66
N GLY A 73 -2.97 3.57 9.58
CA GLY A 73 -3.84 2.40 9.68
C GLY A 73 -4.66 2.11 8.41
N LEU A 74 -4.43 2.84 7.31
CA LEU A 74 -5.02 2.54 6.00
C LEU A 74 -4.11 1.59 5.22
N ASP A 75 -4.70 0.62 4.55
CA ASP A 75 -3.99 -0.23 3.58
C ASP A 75 -3.86 0.48 2.23
N ALA A 76 -4.92 1.21 1.84
CA ALA A 76 -4.94 2.04 0.63
C ALA A 76 -5.70 3.35 0.88
N CYS A 77 -5.35 4.40 0.12
CA CYS A 77 -6.03 5.69 0.22
C CYS A 77 -6.29 6.31 -1.14
N PHE A 78 -7.43 6.98 -1.29
CA PHE A 78 -7.68 7.85 -2.45
C PHE A 78 -7.12 9.24 -2.18
N VAL A 79 -6.34 9.75 -3.14
CA VAL A 79 -5.74 11.08 -3.07
C VAL A 79 -5.93 11.80 -4.40
N GLY A 80 -6.44 13.03 -4.37
CA GLY A 80 -6.60 13.84 -5.57
C GLY A 80 -5.46 14.84 -5.77
N ILE A 81 -5.14 15.11 -7.04
CA ILE A 81 -4.14 16.10 -7.45
C ILE A 81 -4.78 17.04 -8.49
N PRO A 82 -5.35 18.19 -8.08
CA PRO A 82 -6.02 19.12 -8.97
C PRO A 82 -5.04 20.01 -9.77
N PHE A 83 -4.19 19.39 -10.62
CA PHE A 83 -3.10 20.06 -11.33
C PHE A 83 -3.24 19.96 -12.86
N ASP A 84 -3.08 21.07 -13.58
CA ASP A 84 -3.11 21.10 -15.05
C ASP A 84 -2.18 22.16 -15.68
N THR A 85 -1.26 22.73 -14.91
CA THR A 85 -0.34 23.78 -15.38
C THR A 85 0.68 23.26 -16.40
N GLY A 86 0.88 21.94 -16.50
CA GLY A 86 1.76 21.32 -17.51
C GLY A 86 1.06 20.99 -18.82
N CYS A 87 -0.23 21.33 -18.99
CA CYS A 87 -0.95 21.05 -20.22
C CYS A 87 -0.50 21.95 -21.38
N SER A 88 -0.29 21.36 -22.56
CA SER A 88 0.18 22.06 -23.76
C SER A 88 -0.92 22.69 -24.61
N ASN A 89 -2.18 22.30 -24.41
CA ASN A 89 -3.30 22.73 -25.25
C ASN A 89 -4.52 23.13 -24.41
N ARG A 90 -5.39 22.17 -24.06
CA ARG A 90 -6.66 22.44 -23.36
C ARG A 90 -6.50 22.19 -21.86
N SER A 91 -6.60 23.25 -21.05
CA SER A 91 -6.66 23.16 -19.60
C SER A 91 -8.05 22.69 -19.12
N GLY A 92 -8.18 22.40 -17.82
CA GLY A 92 -9.44 22.01 -17.19
C GLY A 92 -9.36 20.71 -16.40
N THR A 93 -8.31 19.92 -16.57
CA THR A 93 -8.14 18.64 -15.85
C THR A 93 -7.96 18.83 -14.34
N ARG A 94 -7.67 20.06 -13.86
CA ARG A 94 -7.65 20.39 -12.43
C ARG A 94 -8.99 20.14 -11.71
N LEU A 95 -10.11 20.16 -12.43
CA LEU A 95 -11.44 19.87 -11.88
C LEU A 95 -11.79 18.37 -11.89
N GLY A 96 -10.95 17.55 -12.53
CA GLY A 96 -11.14 16.11 -12.67
C GLY A 96 -11.36 15.39 -11.34
N PRO A 97 -10.50 15.56 -10.32
CA PRO A 97 -10.66 14.85 -9.04
C PRO A 97 -12.02 15.12 -8.38
N ARG A 98 -12.53 16.34 -8.48
CA ARG A 98 -13.83 16.71 -7.94
C ARG A 98 -14.98 16.04 -8.70
N GLN A 99 -14.93 16.05 -10.03
CA GLN A 99 -15.96 15.39 -10.85
C GLN A 99 -15.96 13.87 -10.66
N ILE A 100 -14.78 13.25 -10.61
CA ILE A 100 -14.66 11.80 -10.37
C ILE A 100 -15.31 11.42 -9.04
N ARG A 101 -15.10 12.20 -7.97
CA ARG A 101 -15.75 11.94 -6.67
C ARG A 101 -17.28 12.06 -6.77
N THR A 102 -17.80 13.09 -7.44
CA THR A 102 -19.25 13.24 -7.63
C THR A 102 -19.86 12.05 -8.38
N GLU A 103 -19.27 11.63 -9.50
CA GLU A 103 -19.79 10.53 -10.32
C GLU A 103 -19.57 9.16 -9.67
N SER A 104 -18.61 9.04 -8.74
CA SER A 104 -18.34 7.79 -8.02
C SER A 104 -19.49 7.32 -7.12
N CYS A 105 -20.48 8.18 -6.84
CA CYS A 105 -21.64 7.85 -6.01
C CYS A 105 -22.49 6.69 -6.55
N LEU A 106 -22.38 6.39 -7.86
CA LEU A 106 -23.09 5.29 -8.52
C LEU A 106 -22.40 3.93 -8.34
N LEU A 107 -21.13 3.91 -7.91
CA LEU A 107 -20.38 2.67 -7.72
C LEU A 107 -20.94 1.84 -6.57
N ARG A 108 -20.83 0.51 -6.69
CA ARG A 108 -21.24 -0.46 -5.68
C ARG A 108 -20.02 -1.10 -5.03
N GLU A 109 -20.21 -1.63 -3.83
CA GLU A 109 -19.18 -2.29 -3.02
C GLU A 109 -18.62 -3.55 -3.68
N TYR A 110 -19.50 -4.28 -4.38
CA TYR A 110 -19.19 -5.56 -4.99
C TYR A 110 -19.07 -5.41 -6.50
N ASN A 111 -18.02 -6.02 -7.05
CA ASN A 111 -17.93 -6.23 -8.49
C ASN A 111 -18.82 -7.41 -8.91
N SER A 112 -19.23 -7.45 -10.18
CA SER A 112 -19.97 -8.58 -10.78
C SER A 112 -19.19 -9.90 -10.73
N VAL A 113 -17.86 -9.84 -10.67
CA VAL A 113 -16.96 -11.00 -10.53
C VAL A 113 -16.82 -11.47 -9.07
N GLY A 114 -17.48 -10.81 -8.12
CA GLY A 114 -17.50 -11.21 -6.70
C GLY A 114 -16.37 -10.63 -5.85
N ALA A 115 -15.52 -9.77 -6.40
CA ALA A 115 -14.50 -9.07 -5.62
C ALA A 115 -15.12 -7.94 -4.77
N ALA A 116 -14.78 -7.92 -3.48
CA ALA A 116 -15.23 -6.94 -2.49
C ALA A 116 -14.00 -6.34 -1.76
N PRO A 117 -13.42 -5.23 -2.26
CA PRO A 117 -12.19 -4.69 -1.69
C PRO A 117 -12.38 -4.21 -0.24
N PHE A 118 -13.55 -3.66 0.10
CA PHE A 118 -13.85 -3.08 1.41
C PHE A 118 -14.09 -4.11 2.52
N ASP A 119 -14.20 -5.40 2.18
CA ASP A 119 -14.31 -6.48 3.17
C ASP A 119 -12.94 -7.03 3.61
N SER A 120 -11.87 -6.63 2.93
CA SER A 120 -10.50 -7.12 3.21
C SER A 120 -9.47 -6.02 3.44
N LEU A 121 -9.70 -4.81 2.93
CA LEU A 121 -8.76 -3.69 2.99
C LEU A 121 -9.37 -2.50 3.72
N GLN A 122 -8.57 -1.83 4.53
CA GLN A 122 -8.93 -0.55 5.13
C GLN A 122 -8.65 0.59 4.15
N VAL A 123 -9.72 1.23 3.64
CA VAL A 123 -9.63 2.25 2.60
C VAL A 123 -10.37 3.53 3.02
N ALA A 124 -9.78 4.70 2.74
CA ALA A 124 -10.42 5.99 2.97
C ALA A 124 -10.04 7.02 1.89
N ASP A 125 -10.81 8.11 1.80
CA ASP A 125 -10.44 9.28 1.01
C ASP A 125 -9.66 10.27 1.90
N ILE A 126 -8.45 10.63 1.50
CA ILE A 126 -7.60 11.58 2.24
C ILE A 126 -7.68 13.00 1.69
N GLY A 127 -8.55 13.24 0.71
CA GLY A 127 -8.74 14.52 0.07
C GLY A 127 -7.66 14.80 -0.99
N ASP A 128 -7.32 16.08 -1.13
CA ASP A 128 -6.47 16.57 -2.20
C ASP A 128 -5.12 17.07 -1.68
N VAL A 129 -4.09 16.96 -2.51
CA VAL A 129 -2.77 17.53 -2.22
C VAL A 129 -2.85 19.05 -2.34
N ASN A 130 -2.39 19.76 -1.31
CA ASN A 130 -2.24 21.21 -1.37
C ASN A 130 -1.08 21.58 -2.30
N ILE A 131 -1.39 22.24 -3.42
CA ILE A 131 -0.44 22.56 -4.48
C ILE A 131 -0.57 24.01 -4.94
N THR A 132 0.56 24.59 -5.36
CA THR A 132 0.61 25.93 -5.95
C THR A 132 0.43 25.85 -7.45
N MET A 133 -0.58 26.53 -8.01
CA MET A 133 -0.84 26.50 -9.47
C MET A 133 0.14 27.35 -10.29
N TYR A 134 0.84 28.29 -9.66
CA TYR A 134 1.70 29.28 -10.32
C TYR A 134 3.16 28.85 -10.51
N ASN A 135 3.59 27.76 -9.87
CA ASN A 135 4.97 27.30 -9.94
C ASN A 135 5.01 25.77 -10.02
N ILE A 136 5.31 25.26 -11.21
CA ILE A 136 5.34 23.83 -11.51
C ILE A 136 6.36 23.09 -10.63
N LYS A 137 7.55 23.66 -10.43
CA LYS A 137 8.59 23.01 -9.60
C LYS A 137 8.12 22.85 -8.15
N ARG A 138 7.57 23.93 -7.56
CA ARG A 138 7.00 23.87 -6.21
C ARG A 138 5.81 22.93 -6.11
N ALA A 139 4.97 22.83 -7.14
CA ALA A 139 3.88 21.87 -7.18
C ALA A 139 4.41 20.43 -7.19
N CYS A 140 5.43 20.13 -8.01
CA CYS A 140 6.08 18.83 -8.03
C CYS A 140 6.70 18.46 -6.68
N ASP A 141 7.39 19.41 -6.02
CA ASP A 141 7.98 19.20 -4.69
C ASP A 141 6.89 18.87 -3.65
N ALA A 142 5.77 19.62 -3.66
CA ALA A 142 4.64 19.38 -2.76
C ALA A 142 4.00 18.01 -2.97
N ILE A 143 3.77 17.62 -4.24
CA ILE A 143 3.25 16.29 -4.59
C ILE A 143 4.22 15.21 -4.11
N GLN A 144 5.52 15.33 -4.43
CA GLN A 144 6.52 14.37 -4.01
C GLN A 144 6.54 14.18 -2.49
N ASN A 145 6.57 15.28 -1.74
CA ASN A 145 6.59 15.24 -0.27
C ASN A 145 5.35 14.55 0.29
N LYS A 146 4.16 14.90 -0.22
CA LYS A 146 2.91 14.27 0.25
C LYS A 146 2.89 12.77 -0.02
N PHE A 147 3.32 12.33 -1.19
CA PHE A 147 3.41 10.91 -1.51
C PHE A 147 4.47 10.18 -0.68
N GLN A 148 5.58 10.83 -0.36
CA GLN A 148 6.56 10.26 0.57
C GLN A 148 5.97 10.03 1.95
N GLU A 149 5.12 10.93 2.47
CA GLU A 149 4.41 10.73 3.75
C GLU A 149 3.50 9.50 3.70
N ILE A 150 2.65 9.42 2.67
CA ILE A 150 1.67 8.32 2.49
C ILE A 150 2.38 6.96 2.46
N ILE A 151 3.42 6.85 1.62
CA ILE A 151 4.12 5.57 1.41
C ILE A 151 4.97 5.22 2.64
N LYS A 152 5.52 6.20 3.37
CA LYS A 152 6.23 5.95 4.65
C LYS A 152 5.34 5.30 5.70
N GLU A 153 4.04 5.62 5.70
CA GLU A 153 3.06 4.99 6.60
C GLU A 153 2.63 3.59 6.13
N GLY A 154 3.11 3.12 4.98
CA GLY A 154 2.81 1.79 4.44
C GLY A 154 1.51 1.72 3.63
N CYS A 155 0.87 2.86 3.39
CA CYS A 155 -0.37 2.95 2.64
C CYS A 155 -0.13 3.03 1.12
N ILE A 156 -0.98 2.36 0.33
CA ILE A 156 -0.94 2.38 -1.14
C ILE A 156 -1.78 3.55 -1.68
N PRO A 157 -1.17 4.55 -2.35
CA PRO A 157 -1.91 5.69 -2.89
C PRO A 157 -2.62 5.33 -4.21
N LEU A 158 -3.92 5.62 -4.26
CA LEU A 158 -4.76 5.58 -5.46
C LEU A 158 -5.04 7.03 -5.90
N THR A 159 -4.45 7.41 -7.02
CA THR A 159 -4.37 8.82 -7.42
C THR A 159 -5.48 9.24 -8.37
N LEU A 160 -6.20 10.30 -8.02
CA LEU A 160 -7.15 10.98 -8.90
C LEU A 160 -6.43 12.19 -9.49
N GLY A 161 -6.07 12.09 -10.76
CA GLY A 161 -5.17 13.06 -11.38
C GLY A 161 -5.85 14.29 -11.96
N GLY A 162 -4.99 15.21 -12.36
CA GLY A 162 -5.20 16.13 -13.47
C GLY A 162 -4.30 15.73 -14.65
N ASP A 163 -3.42 16.62 -15.10
CA ASP A 163 -2.51 16.32 -16.22
C ASP A 163 -1.48 15.19 -15.93
N HIS A 164 -0.81 14.71 -16.98
CA HIS A 164 0.19 13.64 -16.86
C HIS A 164 1.52 14.09 -16.21
N THR A 165 1.73 15.37 -15.96
CA THR A 165 2.94 15.88 -15.29
C THR A 165 3.06 15.34 -13.87
N ILE A 166 1.93 15.05 -13.22
CA ILE A 166 1.86 14.54 -11.84
C ILE A 166 2.56 13.18 -11.67
N SER A 167 2.68 12.39 -12.73
CA SER A 167 3.33 11.07 -12.68
C SER A 167 4.80 11.15 -12.30
N TYR A 168 5.49 12.22 -12.71
CA TYR A 168 6.91 12.42 -12.45
C TYR A 168 7.25 12.49 -10.94
N PRO A 169 6.66 13.42 -10.14
CA PRO A 169 6.95 13.49 -8.71
C PRO A 169 6.47 12.25 -7.93
N ILE A 170 5.41 11.58 -8.37
CA ILE A 170 4.94 10.32 -7.77
C ILE A 170 6.01 9.23 -7.89
N LEU A 171 6.57 9.05 -9.09
CA LEU A 171 7.64 8.07 -9.32
C LEU A 171 8.91 8.40 -8.54
N GLN A 172 9.24 9.69 -8.38
CA GLN A 172 10.36 10.13 -7.54
C GLN A 172 10.14 9.76 -6.07
N ALA A 173 8.92 9.92 -5.55
CA ALA A 173 8.59 9.51 -4.18
C ALA A 173 8.77 7.99 -3.98
N ILE A 174 8.29 7.18 -4.93
CA ILE A 174 8.43 5.72 -4.89
C ILE A 174 9.90 5.29 -4.95
N LYS A 175 10.70 5.92 -5.83
CA LYS A 175 12.14 5.64 -5.97
C LYS A 175 12.89 5.79 -4.64
N VAL A 176 12.60 6.86 -3.89
CA VAL A 176 13.26 7.11 -2.59
C VAL A 176 12.94 6.00 -1.58
N LEU A 177 11.69 5.52 -1.53
CA LEU A 177 11.30 4.42 -0.65
C LEU A 177 12.01 3.12 -1.00
N ILE A 178 12.05 2.76 -2.29
CA ILE A 178 12.72 1.56 -2.77
C ILE A 178 14.19 1.59 -2.34
N GLN A 179 14.87 2.72 -2.54
CA GLN A 179 16.27 2.88 -2.15
C GLN A 179 16.48 2.72 -0.63
N LEU A 180 15.59 3.29 0.19
CA LEU A 180 15.65 3.17 1.66
C LEU A 180 15.42 1.73 2.13
N ARG A 181 14.46 1.02 1.52
CA ARG A 181 14.15 -0.37 1.87
C ARG A 181 15.28 -1.31 1.46
N PHE A 182 15.86 -1.14 0.27
CA PHE A 182 17.03 -1.90 -0.15
C PHE A 182 18.25 -1.62 0.73
N ARG A 183 18.50 -0.35 1.09
CA ARG A 183 19.62 0.02 1.98
C ARG A 183 19.45 -0.57 3.39
N THR A 184 18.24 -0.51 3.94
CA THR A 184 17.94 -1.09 5.26
C THR A 184 18.08 -2.61 5.26
N PHE A 185 17.66 -3.28 4.18
CA PHE A 185 17.82 -4.72 3.99
C PHE A 185 19.30 -5.15 3.90
N LEU A 186 20.12 -4.38 3.16
CA LEU A 186 21.57 -4.60 3.10
C LEU A 186 22.24 -4.41 4.46
N LEU A 187 21.85 -3.37 5.21
CA LEU A 187 22.42 -3.09 6.55
C LEU A 187 22.00 -4.13 7.60
N THR A 188 20.76 -4.63 7.57
CA THR A 188 20.33 -5.72 8.47
C THR A 188 21.05 -7.03 8.17
N LYS A 189 21.32 -7.34 6.91
CA LYS A 189 22.14 -8.52 6.57
C LYS A 189 23.60 -8.39 7.03
N VAL A 190 24.21 -7.21 6.90
CA VAL A 190 25.59 -6.98 7.36
C VAL A 190 25.70 -7.04 8.88
N THR A 191 24.72 -6.50 9.61
CA THR A 191 24.70 -6.57 11.08
C THR A 191 24.38 -7.97 11.61
N PHE A 192 23.60 -8.78 10.90
CA PHE A 192 23.38 -10.19 11.25
C PHE A 192 24.62 -11.05 10.97
N ALA A 193 25.31 -10.80 9.85
CA ALA A 193 26.57 -11.47 9.52
C ALA A 193 27.75 -11.11 10.45
N GLY A 194 27.64 -10.01 11.20
CA GLY A 194 28.67 -9.54 12.14
C GLY A 194 28.51 -10.00 13.59
N LYS A 195 27.52 -10.84 13.93
CA LYS A 195 27.24 -11.30 15.32
C LYS A 195 27.54 -12.78 15.60
N GLU A 196 28.18 -13.50 14.69
CA GLU A 196 28.58 -14.91 14.88
C GLU A 196 30.10 -15.15 14.98
N SER A 197 30.91 -14.19 15.47
CA SER A 197 32.32 -14.50 15.75
C SER A 197 32.79 -14.06 17.13
N MET A 198 33.37 -15.03 17.84
CA MET A 198 34.30 -14.96 18.97
C MET A 198 33.71 -15.12 20.38
N ARG A 199 33.35 -16.36 20.69
CA ARG A 199 33.63 -16.99 21.99
C ARG A 199 34.34 -18.31 21.72
N TRP A 200 35.67 -18.31 21.87
CA TRP A 200 36.54 -19.36 22.39
C TRP A 200 37.86 -18.69 22.77
#